data_AF-A0A2N2LAE8-F1
#
_entry.id   AF-A0A2N2LAE8-F1
#
_cell.length_a   1.000
_cell.length_b   1.000
_cell.length_c   1.000
_cell.angle_alpha   90.00
_cell.angle_beta   90.00
_cell.angle_gamma   90.00
#
_symmetry.space_group_name_H-M   'P 1'
#
loop_
_entity.id
_entity.type
_entity.pdbx_description
1 polymer ?
#
loop_
_entity_poly.entity_id
_entity_poly.type
_entity_poly.pdbx_seq_one_letter_code
_entity_poly.pdbx_strand_id
1 'polypeptide(L)'
;MKVLFMVTLAIMLALAGTGCENKADNLTQVKMETLVVPDGFNYETSRTVTVLAQGLYKSSISITTLDGLELSKGLLDPVNGFSSLITIPRGTAKLIMNYNGESVTVKVIDDVLEYSFIPGSN
;
A
#
# COMPACT_ATOMS: atom_id res chain seq x y z
N MET A 1 15.55 76.70 -10.22
CA MET A 1 14.80 75.53 -10.74
C MET A 1 15.66 74.44 -11.40
N LYS A 2 16.99 74.60 -11.56
CA LYS A 2 17.87 73.57 -12.16
C LYS A 2 18.47 72.57 -11.16
N VAL A 3 18.56 72.94 -9.89
CA VAL A 3 19.19 72.11 -8.83
C VAL A 3 18.24 71.02 -8.31
N LEU A 4 16.93 71.30 -8.27
CA LEU A 4 15.92 70.36 -7.76
C LEU A 4 15.72 69.13 -8.69
N PHE A 5 15.92 69.29 -9.99
CA PHE A 5 15.81 68.21 -10.98
C PHE A 5 17.03 67.28 -11.02
N MET A 6 18.21 67.74 -10.60
CA MET A 6 19.41 66.88 -10.52
C MET A 6 19.41 66.00 -9.28
N VAL A 7 18.84 66.47 -8.17
CA VAL A 7 18.77 65.71 -6.92
C VAL A 7 17.78 64.56 -7.02
N THR A 8 16.65 64.74 -7.72
CA THR A 8 15.66 63.67 -7.93
C THR A 8 16.14 62.57 -8.89
N LEU A 9 16.93 62.91 -9.90
CA LEU A 9 17.51 61.92 -10.82
C LEU A 9 18.59 61.06 -10.15
N ALA A 10 19.38 61.65 -9.24
CA ALA A 10 20.40 60.93 -8.47
C ALA A 10 19.81 59.93 -7.46
N ILE A 11 18.65 60.23 -6.88
CA ILE A 11 17.96 59.34 -5.92
C ILE A 11 17.33 58.15 -6.65
N MET A 12 16.75 58.33 -7.85
CA MET A 12 16.19 57.21 -8.62
C MET A 12 17.24 56.19 -9.09
N LEU A 13 18.48 56.62 -9.39
CA LEU A 13 19.58 55.68 -9.71
C LEU A 13 20.09 54.92 -8.47
N ALA A 14 19.95 55.47 -7.26
CA ALA A 14 20.37 54.80 -6.04
C ALA A 14 19.41 53.68 -5.60
N LEU A 15 18.11 53.78 -5.92
CA LEU A 15 17.12 52.74 -5.57
C LEU A 15 17.11 51.54 -6.53
N ALA A 16 17.65 51.67 -7.74
CA ALA A 16 17.79 50.54 -8.67
C ALA A 16 19.00 49.64 -8.35
N GLY A 17 19.84 50.03 -7.38
CA GLY A 17 21.06 49.33 -6.97
C GLY A 17 20.87 48.27 -5.87
N THR A 18 19.67 48.08 -5.34
CA THR A 18 19.36 46.87 -4.55
C THR A 18 19.05 45.72 -5.50
N GLY A 19 20.07 45.37 -6.31
CA GLY A 19 20.12 44.03 -6.87
C GLY A 19 19.90 43.07 -5.72
N CYS A 20 19.05 42.06 -5.93
CA CYS A 20 19.11 40.86 -5.10
C CYS A 20 20.59 40.54 -4.95
N GLU A 21 21.13 40.69 -3.73
CA GLU A 21 22.40 40.07 -3.42
C GLU A 21 22.14 38.62 -3.76
N ASN A 22 22.73 38.17 -4.86
CA ASN A 22 22.92 36.76 -5.11
C ASN A 22 23.93 36.34 -4.03
N LYS A 23 23.46 36.25 -2.77
CA LYS A 23 23.82 35.12 -1.94
C LYS A 23 23.40 33.96 -2.79
N ALA A 24 24.35 33.52 -3.61
CA ALA A 24 24.43 32.13 -3.99
C ALA A 24 24.44 31.43 -2.64
N ASP A 25 23.24 31.10 -2.15
CA ASP A 25 23.09 29.99 -1.24
C ASP A 25 23.87 28.90 -1.95
N ASN A 26 25.03 28.60 -1.36
CA ASN A 26 25.82 27.46 -1.74
C ASN A 26 24.92 26.28 -1.35
N LEU A 27 23.94 25.99 -2.21
CA LEU A 27 23.16 24.78 -2.21
C LEU A 27 24.24 23.73 -2.35
N THR A 28 24.61 23.15 -1.22
CA THR A 28 25.51 22.02 -1.18
C THR A 28 24.89 21.03 -2.14
N GLN A 29 25.61 20.78 -3.23
CA GLN A 29 25.16 19.90 -4.29
C GLN A 29 25.07 18.52 -3.65
N VAL A 30 23.89 18.18 -3.11
CA VAL A 30 23.63 16.86 -2.56
C VAL A 30 23.67 15.95 -3.76
N LYS A 31 24.79 15.22 -3.90
CA LYS A 31 24.91 14.13 -4.86
C LYS A 31 23.83 13.12 -4.47
N MET A 32 22.73 13.14 -5.21
CA MET A 32 21.72 12.10 -5.13
C MET A 32 22.39 10.84 -5.68
N GLU A 33 22.81 9.94 -4.80
CA GLU A 33 23.28 8.63 -5.23
C GLU A 33 22.13 7.94 -5.99
N THR A 34 22.46 7.37 -7.14
CA THR A 34 21.49 6.61 -7.91
C THR A 34 21.08 5.39 -7.11
N LEU A 35 19.79 5.25 -6.82
CA LEU A 35 19.25 4.01 -6.25
C LEU A 35 19.47 2.88 -7.25
N VAL A 36 20.39 1.98 -6.94
CA VAL A 36 20.64 0.77 -7.73
C VAL A 36 19.74 -0.33 -7.18
N VAL A 37 18.77 -0.75 -7.97
CA VAL A 37 17.98 -1.94 -7.64
C VAL A 37 18.75 -3.18 -8.11
N PRO A 38 18.98 -4.18 -7.24
CA PRO A 38 19.69 -5.40 -7.64
C PRO A 38 19.01 -6.14 -8.78
N ASP A 39 19.80 -6.79 -9.62
CA ASP A 39 19.29 -7.73 -10.62
C ASP A 39 18.53 -8.86 -9.92
N GLY A 40 17.29 -9.13 -10.37
CA GLY A 40 16.41 -10.13 -9.76
C GLY A 40 15.55 -9.64 -8.59
N PHE A 41 15.52 -8.33 -8.33
CA PHE A 41 14.56 -7.77 -7.36
C PHE A 41 13.12 -8.05 -7.80
N ASN A 42 12.34 -8.64 -6.89
CA ASN A 42 10.93 -8.89 -7.14
C ASN A 42 10.10 -7.64 -6.78
N TYR A 43 9.49 -7.02 -7.79
CA TYR A 43 8.63 -5.84 -7.65
C TYR A 43 7.16 -6.19 -7.33
N GLU A 44 6.80 -7.46 -7.24
CA GLU A 44 5.44 -7.87 -6.94
C GLU A 44 5.05 -7.51 -5.51
N THR A 45 4.12 -6.56 -5.39
CA THR A 45 3.59 -6.09 -4.10
C THR A 45 2.40 -6.91 -3.62
N SER A 46 1.80 -7.71 -4.50
CA SER A 46 0.65 -8.56 -4.22
C SER A 46 0.85 -9.95 -4.80
N ARG A 47 -0.05 -10.85 -4.41
CA ARG A 47 -0.15 -12.21 -4.95
C ARG A 47 -1.60 -12.67 -4.93
N THR A 48 -1.93 -13.58 -5.83
CA THR A 48 -3.22 -14.26 -5.84
C THR A 48 -3.13 -15.50 -4.97
N VAL A 49 -4.13 -15.71 -4.13
CA VAL A 49 -4.25 -16.88 -3.26
C VAL A 49 -5.54 -17.61 -3.58
N THR A 50 -5.45 -18.93 -3.71
CA THR A 50 -6.60 -19.81 -3.84
C THR A 50 -7.15 -20.11 -2.46
N VAL A 51 -8.41 -19.79 -2.22
CA VAL A 51 -9.13 -20.13 -1.00
C VAL A 51 -9.92 -21.40 -1.23
N LEU A 52 -9.75 -22.38 -0.35
CA LEU A 52 -10.51 -23.62 -0.34
C LEU A 52 -11.09 -23.83 1.05
N ALA A 53 -12.40 -24.06 1.14
CA ALA A 53 -13.03 -24.34 2.42
C ALA A 53 -14.08 -25.45 2.33
N GLN A 54 -14.15 -26.28 3.37
CA GLN A 54 -15.20 -27.27 3.56
C GLN A 54 -15.95 -27.04 4.87
N GLY A 55 -17.22 -27.47 4.91
CA GLY A 55 -18.09 -27.29 6.06
C GLY A 55 -19.35 -28.14 5.96
N LEU A 56 -20.03 -28.34 7.10
CA LEU A 56 -21.15 -29.28 7.22
C LEU A 56 -22.50 -28.71 6.74
N TYR A 57 -22.66 -27.40 6.78
CA TYR A 57 -23.92 -26.70 6.53
C TYR A 57 -23.80 -25.67 5.40
N LYS A 58 -24.90 -25.45 4.69
CA LYS A 58 -24.95 -24.38 3.71
C LYS A 58 -25.06 -23.04 4.45
N SER A 59 -23.99 -22.26 4.46
CA SER A 59 -23.94 -20.99 5.20
C SER A 59 -22.98 -19.99 4.57
N SER A 60 -23.12 -18.73 4.95
CA SER A 60 -22.21 -17.68 4.48
C SER A 60 -20.81 -17.95 5.01
N ILE A 61 -19.82 -17.76 4.15
CA ILE A 61 -18.41 -17.72 4.49
C ILE A 61 -17.84 -16.36 4.11
N SER A 62 -16.99 -15.80 4.95
CA SER A 62 -16.20 -14.60 4.64
C SER A 62 -14.74 -14.78 5.00
N ILE A 63 -13.88 -14.19 4.17
CA ILE A 63 -12.43 -14.20 4.33
C ILE A 63 -12.04 -12.76 4.58
N THR A 64 -11.40 -12.50 5.71
CA THR A 64 -10.96 -11.16 6.10
C THR A 64 -9.48 -11.16 6.42
N THR A 65 -8.86 -9.99 6.32
CA THR A 65 -7.57 -9.73 6.94
C THR A 65 -7.69 -9.71 8.48
N LEU A 66 -6.56 -9.69 9.19
CA LEU A 66 -6.53 -9.63 10.65
C LEU A 66 -7.08 -8.31 11.22
N ASP A 67 -7.02 -7.23 10.44
CA ASP A 67 -7.61 -5.91 10.75
C ASP A 67 -9.08 -5.79 10.31
N GLY A 68 -9.66 -6.86 9.75
CA GLY A 68 -11.10 -6.95 9.49
C GLY A 68 -11.56 -6.48 8.11
N LEU A 69 -10.63 -6.20 7.17
CA LEU A 69 -10.98 -5.93 5.78
C LEU A 69 -11.52 -7.21 5.13
N GLU A 70 -12.73 -7.16 4.57
CA GLU A 70 -13.31 -8.28 3.80
C GLU A 70 -12.64 -8.39 2.44
N LEU A 71 -12.05 -9.56 2.16
CA LEU A 71 -11.38 -9.89 0.91
C LEU A 71 -12.28 -10.70 -0.02
N SER A 72 -13.09 -11.58 0.56
CA SER A 72 -14.05 -12.39 -0.20
C SER A 72 -15.20 -12.80 0.71
N LYS A 73 -16.37 -12.99 0.08
CA LYS A 73 -17.56 -13.49 0.74
C LYS A 73 -18.36 -14.31 -0.24
N GLY A 74 -19.00 -15.36 0.25
CA GLY A 74 -19.88 -16.17 -0.55
C GLY A 74 -20.64 -17.17 0.29
N LEU A 75 -21.10 -18.23 -0.38
CA LEU A 75 -21.83 -19.32 0.23
C LEU A 75 -20.96 -20.57 0.19
N LEU A 76 -20.72 -21.17 1.34
CA LEU A 76 -20.12 -22.50 1.42
C LEU A 76 -21.25 -23.52 1.28
N ASP A 77 -21.08 -24.46 0.35
CA ASP A 77 -22.02 -25.55 0.12
C ASP A 77 -21.44 -26.86 0.68
N PRO A 78 -22.19 -27.69 1.44
CA PRO A 78 -21.64 -28.91 2.03
C PRO A 78 -21.16 -29.94 1.00
N VAL A 79 -21.68 -29.91 -0.22
CA VAL A 79 -21.33 -30.86 -1.27
C VAL A 79 -20.10 -30.38 -2.06
N ASN A 80 -20.05 -29.08 -2.36
CA ASN A 80 -19.03 -28.52 -3.26
C ASN A 80 -17.96 -27.70 -2.54
N GLY A 81 -18.12 -27.44 -1.25
CA GLY A 81 -17.29 -26.54 -0.47
C GLY A 81 -17.46 -25.07 -0.89
N PHE A 82 -16.41 -24.30 -0.63
CA PHE A 82 -16.22 -22.93 -1.13
C PHE A 82 -14.85 -22.85 -1.79
N SER A 83 -14.81 -22.21 -2.97
CA SER A 83 -13.57 -21.92 -3.69
C SER A 83 -13.60 -20.50 -4.22
N SER A 84 -12.51 -19.76 -4.05
CA SER A 84 -12.39 -18.38 -4.51
C SER A 84 -10.94 -17.99 -4.74
N LEU A 85 -10.71 -16.98 -5.58
CA LEU A 85 -9.40 -16.35 -5.76
C LEU A 85 -9.42 -14.98 -5.11
N ILE A 86 -8.43 -14.71 -4.26
CA ILE A 86 -8.26 -13.41 -3.59
C ILE A 86 -6.89 -12.83 -3.90
N THR A 87 -6.80 -11.51 -3.99
CA THR A 87 -5.52 -10.80 -4.13
C THR A 87 -5.15 -10.18 -2.80
N ILE A 88 -3.97 -10.50 -2.29
CA ILE A 88 -3.47 -9.99 -1.00
C ILE A 88 -2.06 -9.41 -1.13
N PRO A 89 -1.65 -8.50 -0.23
CA PRO A 89 -0.28 -8.01 -0.18
C PRO A 89 0.70 -9.17 -0.01
N ARG A 90 1.82 -9.12 -0.73
CA ARG A 90 2.92 -10.07 -0.57
C ARG A 90 3.47 -9.93 0.86
N GLY A 91 3.67 -11.08 1.53
CA GLY A 91 4.01 -11.14 2.96
C GLY A 91 2.82 -11.38 3.90
N THR A 92 1.59 -11.31 3.40
CA THR A 92 0.40 -11.72 4.18
C THR A 92 0.47 -13.21 4.45
N ALA A 93 0.69 -13.57 5.72
CA ALA A 93 0.92 -14.96 6.15
C ALA A 93 -0.33 -15.63 6.74
N LYS A 94 -1.30 -14.84 7.20
CA LYS A 94 -2.52 -15.32 7.88
C LYS A 94 -3.72 -14.49 7.48
N LEU A 95 -4.86 -15.15 7.37
CA LEU A 95 -6.18 -14.55 7.16
C LEU A 95 -7.18 -15.16 8.14
N ILE A 96 -8.33 -14.52 8.30
CA ILE A 96 -9.44 -15.03 9.10
C ILE A 96 -10.49 -15.59 8.15
N MET A 97 -10.95 -16.80 8.42
CA MET A 97 -12.11 -17.39 7.77
C MET A 97 -13.25 -17.44 8.79
N ASN A 98 -14.40 -16.88 8.42
CA ASN A 98 -15.60 -16.87 9.24
C ASN A 98 -16.67 -17.70 8.55
N TYR A 99 -17.21 -18.69 9.23
CA TYR A 99 -18.24 -19.56 8.70
C TYR A 99 -19.17 -19.99 9.82
N ASN A 100 -20.48 -19.81 9.62
CA ASN A 100 -21.51 -20.24 10.57
C ASN A 100 -21.30 -19.74 12.02
N GLY A 101 -20.76 -18.53 12.19
CA GLY A 101 -20.47 -17.94 13.51
C GLY A 101 -19.15 -18.40 14.15
N GLU A 102 -18.42 -19.31 13.51
CA GLU A 102 -17.05 -19.68 13.91
C GLU A 102 -16.04 -18.84 13.13
N SER A 103 -14.98 -18.39 13.83
CA SER A 103 -13.87 -17.63 13.25
C SER A 103 -12.56 -18.35 13.50
N VAL A 104 -11.81 -18.64 12.43
CA VAL A 104 -10.51 -19.32 12.50
C VAL A 104 -9.44 -18.49 11.81
N THR A 105 -8.23 -18.47 12.38
CA THR A 105 -7.06 -17.87 11.74
C THR A 105 -6.30 -18.94 10.97
N VAL A 106 -6.23 -18.79 9.65
CA VAL A 106 -5.67 -19.79 8.73
C VAL A 106 -4.41 -19.22 8.09
N LYS A 107 -3.38 -20.06 7.94
CA LYS A 107 -2.12 -19.68 7.29
C LYS A 107 -2.24 -19.78 5.78
N VAL A 108 -1.62 -18.84 5.07
CA VAL A 108 -1.42 -18.93 3.62
C VAL A 108 -0.12 -19.70 3.36
N ILE A 109 -0.21 -20.85 2.70
CA ILE A 109 0.92 -21.73 2.36
C ILE A 109 0.90 -21.95 0.85
N ASP A 110 2.02 -21.66 0.18
CA ASP A 110 2.18 -21.85 -1.28
C ASP A 110 1.02 -21.29 -2.12
N ASP A 111 0.59 -20.07 -1.76
CA ASP A 111 -0.52 -19.34 -2.40
C ASP A 111 -1.89 -20.05 -2.29
N VAL A 112 -2.03 -20.90 -1.27
CA VAL A 112 -3.27 -21.56 -0.89
C VAL A 112 -3.66 -21.21 0.56
N LEU A 113 -4.94 -20.93 0.75
CA LEU A 113 -5.59 -20.79 2.05
C LEU A 113 -6.65 -21.89 2.15
N GLU A 114 -6.31 -22.98 2.83
CA GLU A 114 -7.18 -24.15 2.95
C GLU A 114 -7.57 -24.39 4.40
N TYR A 115 -8.87 -24.61 4.65
CA TYR A 115 -9.36 -24.99 5.96
C TYR A 115 -10.66 -25.79 5.89
N SER A 116 -10.82 -26.77 6.77
CA SER A 116 -12.07 -27.48 6.93
C SER A 116 -12.70 -27.20 8.30
N PHE A 117 -13.96 -26.75 8.27
CA PHE A 117 -14.82 -26.57 9.43
C PHE A 117 -15.53 -27.87 9.84
N ILE A 118 -15.16 -29.00 9.23
CA ILE A 118 -15.68 -30.32 9.61
C ILE A 118 -14.88 -30.81 10.83
N PRO A 119 -15.53 -31.16 11.95
CA PRO A 119 -14.81 -31.67 13.13
C PRO A 119 -13.97 -32.90 12.81
N GLY A 120 -12.69 -32.88 13.18
CA GLY A 120 -11.77 -34.01 13.03
C GLY A 120 -11.11 -34.16 11.64
N SER A 121 -11.25 -33.18 10.75
CA SER A 121 -10.65 -33.19 9.41
C SER A 121 -9.29 -32.51 9.29
N ASN A 122 -8.74 -31.96 10.39
CA ASN A 122 -7.53 -31.13 10.42
C ASN A 122 -6.39 -31.79 11.19
#